data_AF-A0AA96PQY2-F1
#
_entry.id   AF-A0AA96PQY2-F1
#
_cell.length_a   1.000
_cell.length_b   1.000
_cell.length_c   1.000
_cell.angle_alpha   90.00
_cell.angle_beta   90.00
_cell.angle_gamma   90.00
#
_symmetry.space_group_name_H-M   'P 1'
#
loop_
_entity.id
_entity.type
_entity.pdbx_description
1 polymer ?
#
loop_
_entity_poly.entity_id
_entity_poly.type
_entity_poly.pdbx_seq_one_letter_code
_entity_poly.pdbx_strand_id
1 'polypeptide(L)'
;MNKFVLLYIFGVVLANYSQILLKKATLSNYDTKWKEYVNRYVIVGYSLFVINAGLNVIALKGVPLKQAPVIESLSYIFILIFSWYFLGEKITRRKIFGNLIIIIGIIVFCIQ
;
A
#
# COMPACT_ATOMS: atom_id res chain seq x y z
N MET A 1 -23.66 -0.67 -2.03
CA MET A 1 -22.70 0.07 -1.19
C MET A 1 -21.48 -0.79 -0.79
N ASN A 2 -21.66 -1.98 -0.19
CA ASN A 2 -20.52 -2.79 0.29
C ASN A 2 -19.55 -3.30 -0.79
N LYS A 3 -20.01 -3.59 -2.02
CA LYS A 3 -19.13 -4.16 -3.06
C LYS A 3 -17.99 -3.21 -3.48
N PHE A 4 -18.26 -1.92 -3.62
CA PHE A 4 -17.24 -0.94 -4.01
C PHE A 4 -16.25 -0.66 -2.87
N VAL A 5 -16.72 -0.63 -1.62
CA VAL A 5 -15.84 -0.50 -0.44
C VAL A 5 -14.92 -1.71 -0.31
N LEU A 6 -15.46 -2.94 -0.46
CA LEU A 6 -14.66 -4.17 -0.49
C LEU A 6 -13.62 -4.16 -1.61
N LEU A 7 -14.01 -3.69 -2.80
CA LEU A 7 -13.11 -3.57 -3.94
C LEU A 7 -12.00 -2.54 -3.68
N TYR A 8 -12.32 -1.42 -3.01
CA TYR A 8 -11.34 -0.40 -2.61
C TYR A 8 -10.36 -0.95 -1.56
N ILE A 9 -10.86 -1.63 -0.52
CA ILE A 9 -10.01 -2.31 0.47
C ILE A 9 -9.09 -3.34 -0.19
N PHE A 10 -9.62 -4.13 -1.12
CA PHE A 10 -8.82 -5.08 -1.89
C PHE A 10 -7.74 -4.38 -2.72
N GLY A 11 -8.08 -3.23 -3.34
CA GLY A 11 -7.13 -2.35 -4.00
C GLY A 11 -6.00 -1.92 -3.06
N VAL A 12 -6.33 -1.37 -1.88
CA VAL A 12 -5.34 -0.96 -0.88
C VAL A 12 -4.40 -2.13 -0.51
N VAL A 13 -4.92 -3.34 -0.31
CA VAL A 13 -4.09 -4.52 -0.03
C VAL A 13 -3.14 -4.83 -1.20
N LEU A 14 -3.66 -4.81 -2.43
CA LEU A 14 -2.90 -5.08 -3.64
C LEU A 14 -1.82 -4.02 -3.90
N ALA A 15 -2.12 -2.76 -3.62
CA ALA A 15 -1.18 -1.64 -3.65
C ALA A 15 -0.02 -1.87 -2.68
N ASN A 16 -0.32 -2.22 -1.43
CA ASN A 16 0.69 -2.49 -0.41
C ASN A 16 1.55 -3.70 -0.77
N TYR A 17 0.95 -4.73 -1.36
CA TYR A 17 1.69 -5.89 -1.84
C TYR A 17 2.67 -5.51 -2.96
N SER A 18 2.24 -4.70 -3.93
CA SER A 18 3.10 -4.14 -4.98
C SER A 18 4.29 -3.35 -4.39
N GLN A 19 4.02 -2.46 -3.43
CA GLN A 19 5.06 -1.67 -2.77
C GLN A 19 6.11 -2.53 -2.07
N ILE A 20 5.69 -3.63 -1.43
CA ILE A 20 6.59 -4.55 -0.76
C ILE A 20 7.44 -5.35 -1.75
N LEU A 21 6.88 -5.76 -2.88
CA LEU A 21 7.66 -6.42 -3.94
C LEU A 21 8.73 -5.49 -4.51
N LEU A 22 8.38 -4.21 -4.75
CA LEU A 22 9.34 -3.19 -5.20
C LEU A 22 10.43 -2.95 -4.16
N LYS A 23 10.06 -2.84 -2.87
CA LYS A 23 11.03 -2.71 -1.77
C LYS A 23 11.92 -3.94 -1.62
N LYS A 24 11.40 -5.13 -1.89
CA LYS A 24 12.18 -6.37 -1.90
C LYS A 24 13.15 -6.42 -3.08
N ALA A 25 12.77 -5.86 -4.22
CA ALA A 25 13.63 -5.84 -5.40
C ALA A 25 14.91 -5.01 -5.18
N THR A 26 14.84 -3.91 -4.44
CA THR A 26 15.98 -3.01 -4.19
C THR A 26 16.96 -3.53 -3.13
N LEU A 27 16.53 -4.49 -2.29
CA LEU A 27 17.40 -5.14 -1.30
C LEU A 27 18.36 -6.15 -1.94
N SER A 28 18.05 -6.63 -3.14
CA SER A 28 18.93 -7.52 -3.90
C SER A 28 20.01 -6.69 -4.59
N ASN A 29 21.28 -6.96 -4.29
CA ASN A 29 22.41 -6.33 -4.99
C ASN A 29 22.46 -6.83 -6.44
N TYR A 30 22.27 -5.92 -7.41
CA TYR A 30 22.45 -6.19 -8.83
C TYR A 30 23.64 -5.41 -9.36
N ASP A 31 24.52 -6.07 -10.12
CA ASP A 31 25.72 -5.46 -10.72
C ASP A 31 25.42 -4.34 -11.74
N THR A 32 24.18 -4.21 -12.21
CA THR A 32 23.84 -3.27 -13.28
C THR A 32 22.41 -2.75 -13.12
N LYS A 33 22.23 -1.42 -13.25
CA LYS A 33 20.91 -0.75 -13.16
C LYS A 33 19.85 -1.35 -14.09
N TRP A 34 20.25 -1.83 -15.29
CA TRP A 34 19.33 -2.49 -16.22
C TRP A 34 18.81 -3.83 -15.71
N LYS A 35 19.64 -4.63 -15.04
CA LYS A 35 19.22 -5.92 -14.45
C LYS A 35 18.31 -5.72 -13.25
N GLU A 36 18.47 -4.60 -12.54
CA GLU A 36 17.59 -4.21 -11.44
C GLU A 36 16.17 -3.92 -11.93
N TYR A 37 16.00 -3.22 -13.06
CA TYR A 37 14.67 -2.95 -13.65
C TYR A 37 14.02 -4.18 -14.30
N VAL A 38 14.82 -5.09 -14.88
CA VAL A 38 14.31 -6.35 -15.49
C VAL A 38 14.05 -7.44 -14.45
N ASN A 39 14.29 -7.16 -13.17
CA ASN A 39 13.99 -8.09 -12.09
C ASN A 39 12.51 -8.48 -12.08
N ARG A 40 12.23 -9.77 -11.93
CA ARG A 40 10.87 -10.33 -11.84
C ARG A 40 10.03 -9.63 -10.76
N TYR A 41 10.64 -9.25 -9.63
CA TYR A 41 9.96 -8.51 -8.57
C TYR A 41 9.53 -7.08 -8.98
N VAL A 42 10.35 -6.39 -9.78
CA VAL A 42 10.06 -5.04 -10.27
C VAL A 42 8.92 -5.08 -11.29
N ILE A 43 9.01 -6.00 -12.25
CA ILE A 43 7.97 -6.15 -13.28
C ILE A 43 6.63 -6.49 -12.64
N VAL A 44 6.59 -7.52 -11.77
CA VAL A 44 5.35 -7.91 -11.07
C VAL A 44 4.84 -6.78 -10.18
N GLY A 45 5.73 -6.09 -9.47
CA GLY A 45 5.39 -4.95 -8.63
C GLY A 45 4.69 -3.85 -9.42
N TYR A 46 5.29 -3.38 -10.53
CA TYR A 46 4.70 -2.35 -11.37
C TYR A 46 3.41 -2.81 -12.06
N SER A 47 3.33 -4.05 -12.55
CA SER A 47 2.10 -4.57 -13.13
C SER A 47 0.94 -4.54 -12.14
N LEU A 48 1.18 -4.99 -10.90
CA LEU A 48 0.18 -4.92 -9.83
C LEU A 48 -0.19 -3.49 -9.45
N PHE A 49 0.77 -2.56 -9.46
CA PHE A 49 0.50 -1.14 -9.20
C PHE A 49 -0.47 -0.55 -10.22
N VAL A 50 -0.26 -0.83 -11.52
CA VAL A 50 -1.13 -0.36 -12.60
C VAL A 50 -2.53 -0.98 -12.49
N ILE A 51 -2.61 -2.29 -12.21
CA ILE A 51 -3.90 -2.98 -11.99
C ILE A 51 -4.65 -2.35 -10.80
N ASN A 52 -3.94 -2.09 -9.70
CA ASN A 52 -4.52 -1.42 -8.55
C ASN A 52 -5.06 -0.02 -8.90
N ALA A 53 -4.29 0.79 -9.65
CA ALA A 53 -4.74 2.12 -10.04
C ALA A 53 -6.08 2.07 -10.81
N GLY A 54 -6.22 1.10 -11.72
CA GLY A 54 -7.49 0.85 -12.43
C GLY A 54 -8.63 0.45 -11.50
N LEU A 55 -8.39 -0.48 -10.56
CA LEU A 55 -9.36 -0.89 -9.54
C LEU A 55 -9.81 0.29 -8.67
N ASN A 56 -8.88 1.14 -8.24
CA ASN A 56 -9.16 2.30 -7.41
C ASN A 56 -10.05 3.32 -8.13
N VAL A 57 -9.79 3.59 -9.41
CA VAL A 57 -10.64 4.48 -10.23
C VAL A 57 -12.06 3.93 -10.33
N ILE A 58 -12.24 2.62 -10.48
CA ILE A 58 -13.56 1.99 -10.55
C ILE A 58 -14.27 2.05 -9.19
N ALA A 59 -13.56 1.76 -8.10
CA ALA A 59 -14.12 1.81 -6.75
C ALA A 59 -14.54 3.22 -6.32
N LEU A 60 -13.75 4.25 -6.66
CA LEU A 60 -14.08 5.65 -6.35
C LEU A 60 -15.36 6.15 -7.02
N LYS A 61 -15.83 5.50 -8.10
CA LYS A 61 -17.14 5.82 -8.70
C LYS A 61 -18.32 5.44 -7.79
N GLY A 62 -18.14 4.48 -6.87
CA GLY A 62 -19.19 3.96 -6.00
C GLY A 62 -18.95 4.17 -4.50
N VAL A 63 -17.76 4.61 -4.10
CA VAL A 63 -17.40 4.92 -2.70
C VAL A 63 -17.53 6.43 -2.49
N PRO A 64 -18.24 6.89 -1.44
CA PRO A 64 -18.28 8.30 -1.10
C PRO A 64 -16.88 8.82 -0.76
N LEU A 65 -16.50 9.96 -1.33
CA LEU A 65 -15.14 10.52 -1.21
C LEU A 65 -14.67 10.75 0.24
N LYS A 66 -15.59 10.93 1.19
CA LYS A 66 -15.27 11.02 2.62
C LYS A 66 -14.72 9.71 3.22
N GLN A 67 -15.11 8.56 2.68
CA GLN A 67 -14.66 7.25 3.17
C GLN A 67 -13.33 6.80 2.54
N ALA A 68 -12.96 7.35 1.38
CA ALA A 68 -11.72 6.98 0.70
C ALA A 68 -10.45 7.26 1.55
N PRO A 69 -10.28 8.44 2.20
CA PRO A 69 -9.15 8.70 3.10
C PRO A 69 -9.09 7.74 4.28
N VAL A 70 -10.25 7.35 4.81
CA VAL A 70 -10.35 6.41 5.93
C VAL A 70 -9.86 5.04 5.49
N ILE A 71 -10.24 4.56 4.31
CA ILE A 71 -9.79 3.26 3.81
C ILE A 71 -8.31 3.31 3.40
N GLU A 72 -7.84 4.40 2.81
CA GLU A 72 -6.42 4.60 2.51
C GLU A 72 -5.55 4.62 3.78
N SER A 73 -6.09 5.05 4.93
CA SER A 73 -5.37 4.96 6.21
C SER A 73 -4.98 3.53 6.60
N LEU A 74 -5.77 2.54 6.17
CA LEU A 74 -5.47 1.12 6.39
C LEU A 74 -4.20 0.69 5.65
N SER A 75 -3.83 1.40 4.58
CA SER A 75 -2.60 1.17 3.83
C SER A 75 -1.38 1.21 4.74
N TYR A 76 -1.30 2.19 5.66
CA TYR A 76 -0.17 2.31 6.58
C TYR A 76 -0.09 1.16 7.60
N ILE A 77 -1.23 0.58 7.95
CA ILE A 77 -1.27 -0.61 8.81
C ILE A 77 -0.79 -1.83 8.01
N PHE A 78 -1.33 -2.03 6.80
CA PHE A 78 -0.95 -3.16 5.95
C PHE A 78 0.53 -3.11 5.54
N ILE A 79 1.08 -1.95 5.23
CA ILE A 79 2.50 -1.85 4.84
C ILE A 79 3.42 -2.23 5.99
N LEU A 80 3.05 -1.94 7.24
CA LEU A 80 3.80 -2.35 8.42
C LEU A 80 3.74 -3.87 8.61
N ILE A 81 2.55 -4.46 8.51
CA ILE A 81 2.35 -5.90 8.64
C ILE A 81 3.11 -6.64 7.53
N PHE A 82 2.94 -6.23 6.28
CA PHE A 82 3.63 -6.85 5.15
C PHE A 82 5.13 -6.61 5.17
N SER A 83 5.61 -5.44 5.62
CA SER A 83 7.06 -5.21 5.79
C SER A 83 7.65 -6.15 6.83
N TRP A 84 6.96 -6.36 7.95
CA TRP A 84 7.42 -7.31 8.95
C TRP A 84 7.39 -8.75 8.43
N TYR A 85 6.32 -9.15 7.75
CA TYR A 85 6.14 -10.52 7.26
C TYR A 85 7.05 -10.90 6.07
N PHE A 86 7.14 -10.05 5.03
CA PHE A 86 7.87 -10.38 3.80
C PHE A 86 9.36 -9.98 3.83
N LEU A 87 9.70 -8.92 4.57
CA LEU A 87 11.07 -8.38 4.64
C LEU A 87 11.74 -8.71 5.98
N GLY A 88 11.00 -9.19 6.98
CA GLY A 88 11.53 -9.44 8.31
C GLY A 88 11.91 -8.16 9.06
N GLU A 89 11.44 -6.99 8.62
CA GLU A 89 11.80 -5.73 9.25
C GLU A 89 11.29 -5.65 10.69
N LYS A 90 12.19 -5.40 11.65
CA LYS A 90 11.78 -5.15 13.03
C LYS A 90 10.87 -3.92 13.10
N ILE A 91 9.67 -4.11 13.63
CA ILE A 91 8.74 -3.02 13.91
C ILE A 91 9.27 -2.27 15.14
N THR A 92 9.93 -1.15 14.91
CA THR A 92 10.40 -0.27 15.99
C THR A 92 9.25 0.56 16.57
N ARG A 93 9.34 0.89 17.86
CA ARG A 93 8.33 1.73 18.54
C ARG A 93 8.10 3.07 17.84
N ARG A 94 9.15 3.65 17.22
CA ARG A 94 9.03 4.87 16.40
C ARG A 94 8.11 4.69 15.18
N LYS A 95 8.16 3.54 14.47
CA LYS A 95 7.27 3.26 13.33
C LYS A 95 5.81 3.16 13.78
N ILE A 96 5.56 2.56 14.94
CA ILE A 96 4.20 2.44 15.52
C ILE A 96 3.67 3.82 15.91
N PHE A 97 4.46 4.63 16.62
CA PHE A 97 4.05 5.99 16.99
C PHE A 97 3.80 6.88 15.77
N GLY A 98 4.66 6.79 14.73
CA GLY A 98 4.43 7.51 13.48
C GLY A 98 3.11 7.13 12.81
N ASN A 99 2.81 5.82 12.76
CA ASN A 99 1.53 5.35 12.20
C ASN A 99 0.32 5.83 13.02
N LEU A 100 0.42 5.83 14.36
CA LEU A 100 -0.63 6.36 15.22
C LEU A 100 -0.90 7.85 14.95
N ILE A 101 0.15 8.66 14.76
CA ILE A 101 0.00 10.09 14.44
C ILE A 101 -0.71 10.28 13.10
N ILE A 102 -0.37 9.48 12.09
CA ILE A 102 -1.04 9.53 10.78
C ILE A 102 -2.53 9.18 10.91
N ILE A 103 -2.86 8.11 11.63
CA ILE A 103 -4.25 7.69 11.87
C ILE A 103 -5.03 8.79 12.60
N ILE A 104 -4.44 9.42 13.63
CA ILE A 104 -5.06 10.54 14.35
C ILE A 104 -5.33 11.71 13.41
N GLY A 105 -4.38 12.07 12.55
CA GLY A 105 -4.55 13.14 11.56
C GLY A 105 -5.70 12.87 10.59
N ILE A 106 -5.86 11.61 10.14
CA ILE A 106 -6.96 11.21 9.24
C ILE A 106 -8.31 11.24 9.97
N ILE A 107 -8.35 10.86 11.26
CA ILE A 107 -9.57 10.96 12.06
C ILE A 107 -10.01 12.41 12.19
N VAL A 108 -9.10 13.34 12.49
CA VAL A 108 -9.41 14.77 12.57
C VAL A 108 -9.93 15.29 11.22
N PHE A 109 -9.28 14.93 10.12
CA PHE A 109 -9.74 15.29 8.77
C PHE A 109 -11.14 14.74 8.45
N CYS A 110 -11.49 13.55 8.94
CA CYS A 110 -12.78 12.93 8.68
C CYS A 110 -13.92 13.51 9.53
N ILE A 111 -13.60 14.07 10.71
CA ILE A 111 -14.57 14.71 11.62
C ILE A 111 -14.93 16.12 11.14
N GLN A 112 -13.99 16.80 10.46
CA GLN A 112 -14.17 18.13 9.88
C GLN A 112 -14.93 18.09 8.55
#